data_AF-A7HPV3-F1
#
_entry.id   AF-A7HPV3-F1
#
_cell.length_a   1.000
_cell.length_b   1.000
_cell.length_c   1.000
_cell.angle_alpha   90.00
_cell.angle_beta   90.00
_cell.angle_gamma   90.00
#
_symmetry.space_group_name_H-M   'P 1'
#
loop_
_entity.id
_entity.type
_entity.pdbx_description
1 polymer ?
#
loop_
_entity_poly.entity_id
_entity_poly.type
_entity_poly.pdbx_seq_one_letter_code
_entity_poly.pdbx_strand_id
1 'polypeptide(L)' 'MSGTTTKSGKRPSKGFTLGRQSFAKISAVEGIKMSRAMDAEFREFDRKGLSPEQRRKAIAAKYGKTR' A
#
# COMPACT_ATOMS: atom_id res chain seq x y z
N MET A 1 8.17 18.17 48.68
CA MET A 1 8.32 18.53 47.26
C MET A 1 8.20 17.24 46.44
N SER A 2 6.99 16.88 46.00
CA SER A 2 6.75 15.62 45.26
C SER A 2 6.81 15.91 43.76
N GLY A 3 7.84 15.38 43.09
CA GLY A 3 8.04 15.52 41.65
C GLY A 3 7.27 14.45 40.90
N THR A 4 6.20 14.81 40.20
CA THR A 4 5.46 13.92 39.30
C THR A 4 6.12 13.94 37.92
N THR A 5 6.95 12.93 37.62
CA THR A 5 7.41 12.68 36.25
C THR A 5 6.25 12.17 35.40
N THR A 6 5.71 13.03 34.55
CA THR A 6 4.70 12.67 33.54
C THR A 6 5.33 11.76 32.49
N LYS A 7 4.97 10.47 32.51
CA LYS A 7 5.34 9.49 31.49
C LYS A 7 4.71 9.88 30.15
N SER A 8 5.54 10.34 29.21
CA SER A 8 5.14 10.63 27.83
C SER A 8 4.44 9.40 27.23
N GLY A 9 3.14 9.53 26.97
CA GLY A 9 2.33 8.48 26.36
C GLY A 9 2.85 8.17 24.96
N LYS A 10 3.24 6.92 24.72
CA LYS A 10 3.68 6.43 23.41
C LYS A 10 2.50 6.58 22.44
N ARG A 11 2.54 7.60 21.57
CA ARG A 11 1.57 7.74 20.48
C ARG A 11 1.63 6.47 19.64
N PRO A 12 0.50 5.81 19.32
CA PRO A 12 0.51 4.70 18.39
C PRO A 12 1.10 5.23 17.08
N SER A 13 2.25 4.69 16.66
CA SER A 13 2.83 5.03 15.38
C SER A 13 1.83 4.57 14.33
N LYS A 14 1.12 5.51 13.69
CA LYS A 14 0.39 5.22 12.46
C LYS A 14 1.37 4.50 11.54
N GLY A 15 1.00 3.30 11.10
CA GLY A 15 1.84 2.50 10.22
C GLY A 15 2.32 3.33 9.02
N PHE A 16 3.52 3.04 8.54
CA PHE A 16 4.06 3.68 7.36
C PHE A 16 3.45 3.04 6.11
N THR A 17 2.72 3.83 5.32
CA THR A 17 2.13 3.38 4.06
C THR A 17 2.92 3.95 2.89
N LEU A 18 3.43 3.06 2.02
CA LEU A 18 4.12 3.45 0.82
C LEU A 18 3.16 3.60 -0.36
N GLY A 19 3.29 4.69 -1.11
CA GLY A 19 2.54 4.89 -2.36
C GLY A 19 3.04 3.99 -3.49
N ARG A 20 2.20 3.75 -4.49
CA ARG A 20 2.48 2.87 -5.65
C ARG A 20 3.78 3.22 -6.38
N GLN A 21 4.06 4.50 -6.58
CA GLN A 21 5.27 4.97 -7.27
C GLN A 21 6.54 4.59 -6.50
N SER A 22 6.53 4.78 -5.19
CA SER A 22 7.68 4.43 -4.36
C SER A 22 7.83 2.91 -4.23
N PHE A 23 6.72 2.17 -4.14
CA PHE A 23 6.75 0.70 -4.18
C PHE A 23 7.38 0.19 -5.48
N ALA A 24 6.97 0.73 -6.64
CA ALA A 24 7.53 0.34 -7.94
C ALA A 24 9.06 0.58 -8.04
N LYS A 25 9.56 1.68 -7.46
CA LYS A 25 11.01 1.96 -7.43
C LYS A 25 11.79 0.92 -6.62
N ILE A 26 11.26 0.51 -5.47
CA ILE A 26 11.89 -0.51 -4.62
C ILE A 26 11.84 -1.86 -5.32
N SER A 27 10.68 -2.26 -5.85
CA SER A 27 10.53 -3.51 -6.59
C SER A 27 11.45 -3.60 -7.80
N ALA A 28 11.72 -2.47 -8.48
CA ALA A 28 12.64 -2.44 -9.62
C ALA A 28 14.09 -2.82 -9.24
N VAL A 29 14.52 -2.59 -8.00
CA VAL A 29 15.84 -3.02 -7.49
C VAL A 29 15.95 -4.54 -7.49
N GLU A 30 14.85 -5.24 -7.26
CA GLU A 30 14.75 -6.70 -7.29
C GLU A 30 14.47 -7.24 -8.71
N GLY A 31 14.46 -6.37 -9.73
CA GLY A 31 14.10 -6.74 -11.09
C GLY A 31 12.59 -6.90 -11.33
N ILE A 32 11.76 -6.62 -10.32
CA ILE A 32 10.30 -6.72 -10.41
C ILE A 32 9.75 -5.44 -11.04
N LYS A 33 9.05 -5.58 -12.16
CA LYS A 33 8.44 -4.47 -12.89
C LYS A 33 6.96 -4.71 -13.13
N MET A 34 6.17 -3.65 -13.02
CA MET A 34 4.77 -3.69 -13.47
C MET A 34 4.70 -3.77 -14.99
N SER A 35 3.80 -4.62 -15.48
CA SER A 35 3.44 -4.60 -16.89
C SER A 35 2.58 -3.38 -17.21
N ARG A 36 2.56 -2.96 -18.48
CA ARG A 36 1.68 -1.88 -18.96
C ARG A 36 0.20 -2.14 -18.64
N ALA A 37 -0.22 -3.41 -18.67
CA ALA A 37 -1.58 -3.82 -18.35
C ALA A 37 -1.92 -3.59 -16.87
N MET A 38 -0.98 -3.90 -15.95
CA MET A 38 -1.15 -3.61 -14.53
C MET A 38 -1.22 -2.11 -14.27
N ASP A 39 -0.36 -1.31 -14.91
CA ASP A 39 -0.37 0.16 -14.80
C ASP A 39 -1.71 0.77 -15.21
N ALA A 40 -2.24 0.33 -16.36
CA ALA A 40 -3.54 0.78 -16.85
C ALA A 40 -4.67 0.44 -15.87
N GLU A 41 -4.62 -0.74 -15.27
CA GLU A 41 -5.62 -1.19 -14.30
C GLU A 41 -5.56 -0.40 -12.98
N PHE A 42 -4.37 -0.07 -12.48
CA PHE A 42 -4.27 0.80 -11.31
C PHE A 42 -4.80 2.21 -11.58
N ARG A 43 -4.58 2.75 -12.79
CA ARG A 43 -5.19 4.02 -13.22
C ARG A 43 -6.71 3.93 -13.30
N GLU A 44 -7.24 2.80 -13.79
CA GLU A 44 -8.67 2.52 -13.82
C GLU A 44 -9.27 2.50 -12.41
N PHE A 45 -8.58 1.91 -11.43
CA PHE A 45 -9.02 1.89 -10.03
C PHE A 45 -9.05 3.29 -9.40
N ASP A 46 -8.05 4.11 -9.71
CA ASP A 46 -8.00 5.50 -9.27
C ASP A 46 -9.14 6.31 -9.91
N ARG A 47 -9.38 6.14 -11.22
CA ARG A 47 -10.50 6.77 -11.93
C ARG A 47 -11.87 6.38 -11.37
N LYS A 48 -12.05 5.12 -10.98
CA LYS A 48 -13.29 4.60 -10.39
C LYS A 48 -13.45 4.89 -8.90
N GLY A 49 -12.45 5.47 -8.25
CA GLY A 49 -12.49 5.75 -6.81
C GLY A 49 -12.60 4.50 -5.93
N LEU A 50 -12.03 3.36 -6.37
CA LEU A 50 -12.18 2.10 -5.65
C LEU A 50 -11.56 2.14 -4.25
N SER A 51 -12.25 1.57 -3.27
CA SER A 51 -11.75 1.36 -1.92
C SER A 51 -10.58 0.35 -1.90
N PRO A 52 -9.73 0.36 -0.86
CA PRO A 52 -8.64 -0.62 -0.73
C PRO A 52 -9.11 -2.08 -0.81
N GLU A 53 -10.28 -2.40 -0.25
CA GLU A 53 -10.86 -3.75 -0.29
C GLU A 53 -11.29 -4.14 -1.70
N GLN A 54 -11.95 -3.24 -2.42
CA GLN A 54 -12.37 -3.47 -3.80
C GLN A 54 -11.16 -3.68 -4.71
N ARG A 55 -10.09 -2.88 -4.53
CA ARG A 55 -8.83 -3.04 -5.24
C ARG A 55 -8.22 -4.42 -4.99
N ARG A 56 -8.10 -4.84 -3.72
CA ARG A 56 -7.58 -6.17 -3.36
C ARG A 56 -8.41 -7.30 -3.99
N LYS A 57 -9.74 -7.20 -3.93
CA LYS A 57 -10.65 -8.19 -4.55
C LYS A 57 -10.46 -8.28 -6.06
N ALA A 58 -10.33 -7.15 -6.76
CA ALA A 58 -10.11 -7.12 -8.20
C ALA A 58 -8.76 -7.73 -8.59
N ILE A 59 -7.69 -7.39 -7.86
CA ILE A 59 -6.35 -7.96 -8.07
C ILE A 59 -6.36 -9.47 -7.83
N ALA A 60 -6.96 -9.92 -6.72
CA ALA A 60 -7.06 -11.35 -6.41
C ALA A 60 -7.89 -12.12 -7.46
N ALA A 61 -9.00 -11.55 -7.94
CA ALA A 61 -9.82 -12.18 -8.96
C ALA A 61 -9.07 -12.35 -10.30
N LYS A 62 -8.23 -11.38 -10.67
CA LYS A 62 -7.52 -11.37 -11.96
C LYS A 62 -6.18 -12.09 -11.93
N TYR A 63 -5.39 -11.87 -10.88
CA TYR A 63 -4.02 -12.34 -10.74
C TYR A 63 -3.84 -13.40 -9.66
N GLY A 64 -4.80 -13.55 -8.74
CA GLY A 64 -4.74 -14.50 -7.64
C GLY A 64 -5.00 -15.95 -8.04
N LYS A 65 -5.13 -16.25 -9.34
CA LYS A 65 -5.13 -17.63 -9.83
C LYS A 65 -3.71 -18.07 -10.14
N THR A 66 -3.19 -18.97 -9.32
CA THR A 66 -2.13 -19.90 -9.71
C THR A 66 -2.58 -21.30 -9.30
N ARG A 67 -2.77 -22.15 -10.32
CA ARG A 67 -2.84 -23.62 -10.34
C ARG A 67 -3.61 -24.33 -9.23
#